data_AF-A0A7Z2ZLU5-F1
#
_entry.id   AF-A0A7Z2ZLU5-F1
#
_cell.length_a   1.000
_cell.length_b   1.000
_cell.length_c   1.000
_cell.angle_alpha   90.00
_cell.angle_beta   90.00
_cell.angle_gamma   90.00
#
_symmetry.space_group_name_H-M   'P 1'
#
loop_
_entity.id
_entity.type
_entity.pdbx_description
1 polymer ?
#
loop_
_entity_poly.entity_id
_entity_poly.type
_entity_poly.pdbx_seq_one_letter_code
_entity_poly.pdbx_strand_id
1 'polypeptide(L)'
;MEGELRPSEHKLYFLGENANLEAPGLMHGAEEISIGKEAIVSSGHRLIVTSPINGSRPKIILGDGVQADIGLIVTAENHVELERLVWCGPHAVLSDTEAEYRKTGLPVSKQGYRHAGINRLIVGEGTYIGAHAVIEGAMKIGKGCVIGAGSVVRGDVPDYSVVWGVPAKLTEMFDTVAEEWIKVETEEEIADVLRRRRDRPLLSICIPTYNRSKELKVCLDSVLPQTSINGLIEVCVSDNASDDATSAVLAQYVMKYPQLRTIRQSENIGGERNFVEVVKFAKGKFAKLQGDDDYFIPGAIQPILYALLYRKSRFLLIDVLRNDGTVEVLEGMDRLVTELSIASGFISSIVVDREALLSLPELDRFIGTSLNHIYWLYALLEEDPRFTLLKFSMFSYAFNAPRGYNYGDAAIRGYLEILRYFVGRGLSEPVYVDEKKVLLDRFVLPRLEMMIEVGFEFDFEGFEAVFTEHYEMEPYYPEYLAEVRRIIALTGNR
;
A
#
# COMPACT_ATOMS: atom_id res chain seq x y z
N MET A 1 -31.35 39.26 -5.84
CA MET A 1 -30.90 38.98 -7.22
C MET A 1 -29.39 38.83 -7.14
N GLU A 2 -28.88 37.80 -6.47
CA GLU A 2 -28.88 36.39 -6.91
C GLU A 2 -28.46 36.28 -8.38
N GLY A 3 -27.15 36.26 -8.57
CA GLY A 3 -26.49 35.83 -9.80
C GLY A 3 -25.54 34.71 -9.42
N GLU A 4 -26.09 33.55 -9.03
CA GLU A 4 -25.35 32.29 -9.12
C GLU A 4 -24.88 32.16 -10.57
N LEU A 5 -23.57 32.26 -10.77
CA LEU A 5 -22.93 31.74 -11.98
C LEU A 5 -23.18 30.23 -11.94
N ARG A 6 -24.24 29.79 -12.61
CA ARG A 6 -24.45 28.40 -12.97
C ARG A 6 -23.15 27.90 -13.61
N PRO A 7 -22.66 26.70 -13.28
CA PRO A 7 -21.51 26.12 -13.97
C PRO A 7 -21.79 26.21 -15.47
N SER A 8 -20.90 26.90 -16.20
CA SER A 8 -20.98 26.97 -17.66
C SER A 8 -21.18 25.58 -18.23
N GLU A 9 -21.96 25.52 -19.31
CA GLU A 9 -22.43 24.40 -20.14
C GLU A 9 -21.35 23.41 -20.66
N HIS A 10 -20.20 23.31 -20.01
CA HIS A 10 -19.09 22.44 -20.36
C HIS A 10 -19.09 21.23 -19.42
N LYS A 11 -19.57 20.09 -19.93
CA LYS A 11 -19.51 18.82 -19.21
C LYS A 11 -18.04 18.40 -19.10
N LEU A 12 -17.47 18.47 -17.88
CA LEU A 12 -16.16 17.89 -17.59
C LEU A 12 -16.11 16.41 -17.99
N TYR A 13 -14.91 15.90 -18.29
CA TYR A 13 -14.74 14.45 -18.48
C TYR A 13 -15.19 13.69 -17.22
N PHE A 14 -14.74 14.16 -16.05
CA PHE A 14 -15.14 13.64 -14.75
C PHE A 14 -15.03 14.76 -13.70
N LEU A 15 -15.99 14.77 -12.76
CA LEU A 15 -15.98 15.61 -11.58
C LEU A 15 -16.26 14.72 -10.37
N GLY A 16 -15.27 14.58 -9.50
CA GLY A 16 -15.33 13.77 -8.30
C GLY A 16 -16.29 14.33 -7.25
N GLU A 17 -16.72 13.46 -6.36
CA GLU A 17 -17.51 13.84 -5.18
C GLU A 17 -16.73 14.84 -4.31
N ASN A 18 -17.41 15.87 -3.80
CA ASN A 18 -16.83 16.95 -2.99
C ASN A 18 -15.68 17.74 -3.67
N ALA A 19 -15.51 17.60 -4.98
CA ALA A 19 -14.58 18.43 -5.73
C ALA A 19 -15.12 19.86 -5.87
N ASN A 20 -14.23 20.85 -5.78
CA ASN A 20 -14.58 22.27 -5.89
C ASN A 20 -13.62 23.01 -6.83
N LEU A 21 -14.18 23.69 -7.83
CA LEU A 21 -13.48 24.63 -8.70
C LEU A 21 -14.07 26.03 -8.48
N GLU A 22 -13.34 26.91 -7.80
CA GLU A 22 -13.86 28.22 -7.41
C GLU A 22 -13.87 29.23 -8.58
N ALA A 23 -14.94 30.01 -8.67
CA ALA A 23 -15.05 31.09 -9.64
C ALA A 23 -14.37 32.39 -9.14
N PRO A 24 -13.83 33.24 -10.05
CA PRO A 24 -13.78 33.05 -11.50
C PRO A 24 -12.69 32.06 -11.92
N GLY A 25 -12.92 31.27 -12.97
CA GLY A 25 -11.93 30.37 -13.57
C GLY A 25 -12.12 30.28 -15.08
N LEU A 26 -11.09 29.85 -15.81
CA LEU A 26 -11.14 29.66 -17.26
C LEU A 26 -10.82 28.20 -17.61
N MET A 27 -11.68 27.60 -18.41
CA MET A 27 -11.47 26.24 -18.95
C MET A 27 -11.64 26.23 -20.47
N HIS A 28 -10.79 25.48 -21.16
CA HIS A 28 -10.92 25.19 -22.59
C HIS A 28 -10.71 23.69 -22.83
N GLY A 29 -11.62 23.05 -23.59
CA GLY A 29 -11.67 21.60 -23.78
C GLY A 29 -12.07 20.84 -22.52
N ALA A 30 -13.09 21.32 -21.80
CA ALA A 30 -13.47 20.78 -20.49
C ALA A 30 -13.86 19.29 -20.54
N GLU A 31 -14.38 18.81 -21.66
CA GLU A 31 -14.69 17.40 -21.93
C GLU A 31 -13.47 16.48 -21.88
N GLU A 32 -12.25 17.04 -21.79
CA GLU A 32 -10.98 16.32 -21.60
C GLU A 32 -10.28 16.72 -20.28
N ILE A 33 -11.03 17.31 -19.35
CA ILE A 33 -10.54 17.67 -18.02
C ILE A 33 -11.23 16.79 -16.98
N SER A 34 -10.43 16.09 -16.18
CA SER A 34 -10.87 15.22 -15.09
C SER A 34 -10.44 15.82 -13.75
N ILE A 35 -11.39 15.98 -12.84
CA ILE A 35 -11.17 16.47 -11.48
C ILE A 35 -11.55 15.37 -10.49
N GLY A 36 -10.60 14.92 -9.69
CA GLY A 36 -10.76 13.86 -8.70
C GLY A 36 -11.63 14.25 -7.51
N LYS A 37 -11.94 13.27 -6.66
CA LYS A 37 -12.72 13.47 -5.43
C LYS A 37 -11.97 14.41 -4.49
N GLU A 38 -12.71 15.27 -3.78
CA GLU A 38 -12.15 16.19 -2.76
C GLU A 38 -11.04 17.13 -3.30
N ALA A 39 -10.89 17.24 -4.62
CA ALA A 39 -9.94 18.17 -5.22
C ALA A 39 -10.48 19.60 -5.09
N ILE A 40 -9.67 20.52 -4.57
CA ILE A 40 -10.03 21.92 -4.35
C ILE A 40 -9.09 22.79 -5.17
N VAL A 41 -9.64 23.53 -6.13
CA VAL A 41 -8.90 24.50 -6.94
C VAL A 41 -9.50 25.87 -6.72
N SER A 42 -8.73 26.76 -6.12
CA SER A 42 -9.14 28.14 -5.84
C SER A 42 -9.35 28.96 -7.11
N SER A 43 -9.91 30.15 -6.91
CA SER A 43 -10.23 31.07 -8.00
C SER A 43 -9.01 31.48 -8.83
N GLY A 44 -9.26 32.01 -10.03
CA GLY A 44 -8.25 32.45 -10.99
C GLY A 44 -7.61 31.34 -11.81
N HIS A 45 -8.02 30.08 -11.64
CA HIS A 45 -7.43 28.94 -12.34
C HIS A 45 -7.63 29.00 -13.87
N ARG A 46 -6.69 28.44 -14.61
CA ARG A 46 -6.74 28.29 -16.06
C ARG A 46 -6.37 26.85 -16.45
N LEU A 47 -7.35 26.09 -16.92
CA LEU A 47 -7.14 24.71 -17.38
C LEU A 47 -7.42 24.65 -18.89
N ILE A 48 -6.37 24.52 -19.69
CA ILE A 48 -6.43 24.71 -21.14
C ILE A 48 -5.94 23.46 -21.86
N VAL A 49 -6.85 22.79 -22.57
CA VAL A 49 -6.52 21.73 -23.52
C VAL A 49 -6.32 22.35 -24.90
N THR A 50 -5.10 22.30 -25.44
CA THR A 50 -4.72 23.08 -26.64
C THR A 50 -5.07 22.39 -27.97
N SER A 51 -5.14 21.07 -27.99
CA SER A 51 -5.56 20.28 -29.17
C SER A 51 -6.59 19.21 -28.81
N PRO A 52 -7.87 19.56 -28.58
CA PRO A 52 -8.89 18.59 -28.15
C PRO A 52 -9.13 17.49 -29.19
N ILE A 53 -9.34 16.25 -28.71
CA ILE A 53 -9.66 15.04 -29.49
C ILE A 53 -10.99 14.44 -28.98
N ASN A 54 -12.09 15.10 -29.34
CA ASN A 54 -13.47 14.63 -29.18
C ASN A 54 -13.85 14.05 -27.79
N GLY A 55 -13.15 14.40 -26.68
CA GLY A 55 -13.54 13.96 -25.33
C GLY A 55 -13.34 12.46 -25.06
N SER A 56 -12.54 11.75 -25.87
CA SER A 56 -12.36 10.29 -25.75
C SER A 56 -11.58 9.84 -24.52
N ARG A 57 -10.75 10.73 -23.96
CA ARG A 57 -9.95 10.54 -22.74
C ARG A 57 -9.57 11.90 -22.16
N PRO A 58 -9.31 12.01 -20.85
CA PRO A 58 -8.83 13.25 -20.28
C PRO A 58 -7.37 13.51 -20.66
N LYS A 59 -7.03 14.78 -20.83
CA LYS A 59 -5.67 15.29 -21.02
C LYS A 59 -5.17 16.11 -19.83
N ILE A 60 -6.07 16.73 -19.08
CA ILE A 60 -5.76 17.33 -17.78
C ILE A 60 -6.43 16.46 -16.72
N ILE A 61 -5.63 15.90 -15.83
CA ILE A 61 -6.11 15.10 -14.71
C ILE A 61 -5.61 15.75 -13.42
N LEU A 62 -6.53 16.21 -12.59
CA LEU A 62 -6.25 16.55 -11.20
C LEU A 62 -6.77 15.39 -10.36
N GLY A 63 -5.89 14.65 -9.71
CA GLY A 63 -6.23 13.47 -8.90
C GLY A 63 -7.03 13.79 -7.64
N ASP A 64 -7.39 12.74 -6.91
CA ASP A 64 -8.14 12.88 -5.66
C ASP A 64 -7.35 13.68 -4.61
N GLY A 65 -8.03 14.61 -3.92
CA GLY A 65 -7.46 15.45 -2.88
C GLY A 65 -6.39 16.43 -3.37
N VAL A 66 -6.28 16.68 -4.68
CA VAL A 66 -5.41 17.75 -5.21
C VAL A 66 -5.87 19.10 -4.66
N GLN A 67 -4.93 19.87 -4.13
CA GLN A 67 -5.18 21.22 -3.65
C GLN A 67 -4.40 22.20 -4.51
N ALA A 68 -5.07 23.27 -4.94
CA ALA A 68 -4.42 24.32 -5.71
C ALA A 68 -4.91 25.68 -5.25
N ASP A 69 -3.98 26.50 -4.81
CA ASP A 69 -4.24 27.88 -4.41
C ASP A 69 -4.56 28.75 -5.63
N ILE A 70 -4.81 30.04 -5.37
CA ILE A 70 -5.23 31.02 -6.37
C ILE A 70 -4.35 31.00 -7.63
N GLY A 71 -4.99 30.97 -8.79
CA GLY A 71 -4.33 31.22 -10.07
C GLY A 71 -3.48 30.08 -10.62
N LEU A 72 -3.76 28.82 -10.31
CA LEU A 72 -3.15 27.67 -10.99
C LEU A 72 -3.32 27.75 -12.51
N ILE A 73 -2.25 27.53 -13.27
CA ILE A 73 -2.29 27.46 -14.73
C ILE A 73 -1.81 26.09 -15.19
N VAL A 74 -2.66 25.34 -15.87
CA VAL A 74 -2.33 24.06 -16.50
C VAL A 74 -2.67 24.12 -17.98
N THR A 75 -1.68 23.87 -18.83
CA THR A 75 -1.87 23.80 -20.29
C THR A 75 -1.39 22.45 -20.80
N ALA A 76 -2.30 21.66 -21.37
CA ALA A 76 -2.01 20.34 -21.92
C ALA A 76 -2.23 20.31 -23.43
N GLU A 77 -1.22 19.89 -24.19
CA GLU A 77 -1.36 19.48 -25.59
C GLU A 77 -1.64 17.96 -25.68
N ASN A 78 -0.96 17.18 -24.85
CA ASN A 78 -1.00 15.72 -24.83
C ASN A 78 -1.61 15.20 -23.53
N HIS A 79 -0.93 15.40 -22.39
CA HIS A 79 -1.31 14.86 -21.09
C HIS A 79 -0.55 15.55 -19.95
N VAL A 80 -1.28 16.17 -19.03
CA VAL A 80 -0.80 16.65 -17.74
C VAL A 80 -1.61 15.98 -16.64
N GLU A 81 -0.92 15.30 -15.73
CA GLU A 81 -1.54 14.61 -14.61
C GLU A 81 -0.87 15.02 -13.30
N LEU A 82 -1.67 15.58 -12.40
CA LEU A 82 -1.34 15.70 -11.00
C LEU A 82 -1.95 14.49 -10.29
N GLU A 83 -1.12 13.59 -9.77
CA GLU A 83 -1.60 12.46 -8.98
C GLU A 83 -2.26 12.92 -7.67
N ARG A 84 -2.75 11.98 -6.86
CA ARG A 84 -3.48 12.30 -5.63
C ARG A 84 -2.65 13.14 -4.66
N LEU A 85 -3.34 13.99 -3.90
CA LEU A 85 -2.75 14.79 -2.82
C LEU A 85 -1.61 15.70 -3.26
N VAL A 86 -1.48 16.02 -4.56
CA VAL A 86 -0.55 17.05 -5.02
C VAL A 86 -1.07 18.42 -4.55
N TRP A 87 -0.17 19.23 -3.99
CA TRP A 87 -0.50 20.58 -3.57
C TRP A 87 0.26 21.62 -4.40
N CYS A 88 -0.48 22.48 -5.08
CA CYS A 88 0.03 23.62 -5.82
C CYS A 88 -0.16 24.93 -5.04
N GLY A 89 0.92 25.61 -4.73
CA GLY A 89 0.90 26.97 -4.21
C GLY A 89 0.43 27.99 -5.25
N PRO A 90 0.25 29.25 -4.84
CA PRO A 90 -0.35 30.29 -5.68
C PRO A 90 0.42 30.48 -6.99
N HIS A 91 -0.32 30.62 -8.09
CA HIS A 91 0.24 30.93 -9.41
C HIS A 91 1.27 29.93 -9.95
N ALA A 92 1.22 28.66 -9.52
CA ALA A 92 2.00 27.60 -10.16
C ALA A 92 1.58 27.42 -11.64
N VAL A 93 2.56 27.16 -12.51
CA VAL A 93 2.36 26.99 -13.95
C VAL A 93 2.89 25.63 -14.38
N LEU A 94 2.04 24.86 -15.06
CA LEU A 94 2.38 23.54 -15.59
C LEU A 94 2.02 23.42 -17.06
N SER A 95 2.96 22.92 -17.86
CA SER A 95 2.68 22.53 -19.25
C SER A 95 3.52 21.34 -19.70
N ASP A 96 2.93 20.44 -20.48
CA ASP A 96 3.59 19.27 -21.04
C ASP A 96 4.37 19.55 -22.34
N THR A 97 4.38 20.80 -22.81
CA THR A 97 5.06 21.18 -24.06
C THR A 97 5.96 22.40 -23.88
N GLU A 98 6.98 22.48 -24.73
CA GLU A 98 7.81 23.66 -24.92
C GLU A 98 7.49 24.27 -26.28
N ALA A 99 7.47 25.60 -26.38
CA ALA A 99 7.35 26.27 -27.67
C ALA A 99 8.58 25.98 -28.56
N GLU A 100 8.36 25.66 -29.84
CA GLU A 100 9.45 25.53 -30.80
C GLU A 100 9.97 26.93 -31.17
N TYR A 101 11.29 27.13 -31.09
CA TYR A 101 11.93 28.42 -31.38
C TYR A 101 13.15 28.29 -32.30
N ARG A 102 13.58 27.06 -32.63
CA ARG A 102 14.82 26.80 -33.36
C ARG A 102 14.69 26.95 -34.87
N LYS A 103 13.49 27.09 -35.43
CA LYS A 103 13.27 27.35 -36.87
C LYS A 103 13.48 28.84 -37.15
N THR A 104 14.74 29.26 -37.22
CA THR A 104 15.14 30.65 -37.49
C THR A 104 14.49 31.19 -38.77
N GLY A 105 13.95 32.41 -38.72
CA GLY A 105 13.25 33.06 -39.83
C GLY A 105 11.72 32.94 -39.78
N LEU A 106 11.18 32.08 -38.91
CA LEU A 106 9.75 32.03 -38.58
C LEU A 106 9.51 32.57 -37.16
N PRO A 107 8.51 33.43 -36.91
CA PRO A 107 8.14 33.80 -35.54
C PRO A 107 7.68 32.56 -34.76
N VAL A 108 7.96 32.49 -33.46
CA VAL A 108 7.64 31.33 -32.57
C VAL A 108 6.17 30.91 -32.69
N SER A 109 5.25 31.86 -32.83
CA SER A 109 3.82 31.62 -33.02
C SER A 109 3.47 30.77 -34.26
N LYS A 110 4.40 30.61 -35.20
CA LYS A 110 4.26 29.80 -36.42
C LYS A 110 5.13 28.54 -36.41
N GLN A 111 5.89 28.27 -35.35
CA GLN A 111 6.83 27.15 -35.30
C GLN A 111 6.24 25.87 -34.70
N GLY A 112 5.16 26.01 -33.92
CA GLY A 112 4.49 24.91 -33.22
C GLY A 112 5.14 24.60 -31.87
N TYR A 113 4.97 23.35 -31.42
CA TYR A 113 5.52 22.85 -30.16
C TYR A 113 6.64 21.84 -30.40
N ARG A 114 7.55 21.74 -29.45
CA ARG A 114 8.56 20.68 -29.41
C ARG A 114 7.99 19.45 -28.71
N HIS A 115 8.14 18.30 -29.34
CA HIS A 115 7.77 17.00 -28.75
C HIS A 115 9.05 16.28 -28.29
N ALA A 116 9.14 15.94 -27.01
CA ALA A 116 10.19 15.09 -26.45
C ALA A 116 9.67 13.63 -26.36
N GLY A 117 10.55 12.65 -26.17
CA GLY A 117 10.20 11.22 -26.31
C GLY A 117 9.03 10.73 -25.44
N ILE A 118 8.86 11.30 -24.25
CA ILE A 118 7.65 11.16 -23.43
C ILE A 118 6.76 12.36 -23.78
N ASN A 119 5.47 12.15 -24.05
CA ASN A 119 4.51 13.23 -24.34
C ASN A 119 3.54 13.42 -23.16
N ARG A 120 4.05 13.36 -21.93
CA ARG A 120 3.25 13.48 -20.70
C ARG A 120 4.03 14.22 -19.63
N LEU A 121 3.36 15.11 -18.91
CA LEU A 121 3.81 15.63 -17.63
C LEU A 121 3.05 14.90 -16.53
N ILE A 122 3.77 14.21 -15.64
CA ILE A 122 3.20 13.53 -14.48
C ILE A 122 3.85 14.09 -13.23
N VAL A 123 3.04 14.57 -12.29
CA VAL A 123 3.46 14.99 -10.95
C VAL A 123 3.00 13.94 -9.96
N GLY A 124 3.95 13.27 -9.33
CA GLY A 124 3.71 12.13 -8.46
C GLY A 124 3.00 12.50 -7.17
N GLU A 125 2.29 11.51 -6.62
CA GLU A 125 1.45 11.60 -5.44
C GLU A 125 2.12 12.33 -4.26
N GLY A 126 1.37 13.23 -3.61
CA GLY A 126 1.84 13.95 -2.41
C GLY A 126 2.94 14.99 -2.66
N THR A 127 3.21 15.35 -3.92
CA THR A 127 4.21 16.38 -4.25
C THR A 127 3.69 17.78 -3.94
N TYR A 128 4.55 18.62 -3.39
CA TYR A 128 4.30 20.05 -3.20
C TYR A 128 4.97 20.88 -4.30
N ILE A 129 4.21 21.80 -4.92
CA ILE A 129 4.68 22.76 -5.90
C ILE A 129 4.57 24.16 -5.30
N GLY A 130 5.70 24.82 -5.06
CA GLY A 130 5.75 26.14 -4.44
C GLY A 130 5.13 27.25 -5.29
N ALA A 131 4.81 28.36 -4.63
CA ALA A 131 4.24 29.55 -5.28
C ALA A 131 5.09 30.00 -6.48
N HIS A 132 4.45 30.36 -7.59
CA HIS A 132 5.11 30.82 -8.81
C HIS A 132 6.13 29.84 -9.43
N ALA A 133 6.13 28.56 -9.04
CA ALA A 133 6.95 27.56 -9.71
C ALA A 133 6.43 27.30 -11.13
N VAL A 134 7.36 27.05 -12.06
CA VAL A 134 7.08 26.77 -13.46
C VAL A 134 7.63 25.39 -13.81
N ILE A 135 6.77 24.51 -14.31
CA ILE A 135 7.12 23.18 -14.79
C ILE A 135 6.74 23.13 -16.28
N GLU A 136 7.73 23.06 -17.15
CA GLU A 136 7.54 23.18 -18.60
C GLU A 136 8.22 22.03 -19.34
N GLY A 137 7.44 21.30 -20.13
CA GLY A 137 7.88 20.16 -20.91
C GLY A 137 7.38 18.82 -20.36
N ALA A 138 7.53 17.78 -21.17
CA ALA A 138 7.14 16.43 -20.80
C ALA A 138 8.22 15.78 -19.94
N MET A 139 7.87 15.48 -18.70
CA MET A 139 8.76 14.93 -17.67
C MET A 139 7.95 14.21 -16.58
N LYS A 140 8.64 13.49 -15.72
CA LYS A 140 8.09 12.92 -14.49
C LYS A 140 8.70 13.61 -13.28
N ILE A 141 7.84 14.25 -12.48
CA ILE A 141 8.16 14.64 -11.11
C ILE A 141 7.70 13.49 -10.20
N GLY A 142 8.61 12.96 -9.41
CA GLY A 142 8.39 11.81 -8.54
C GLY A 142 7.43 12.10 -7.39
N LYS A 143 7.13 11.08 -6.59
CA LYS A 143 6.22 11.17 -5.42
C LYS A 143 6.87 11.92 -4.26
N GLY A 144 6.07 12.64 -3.48
CA GLY A 144 6.54 13.33 -2.27
C GLY A 144 7.68 14.33 -2.52
N CYS A 145 7.75 14.91 -3.73
CA CYS A 145 8.75 15.91 -4.04
C CYS A 145 8.38 17.28 -3.47
N VAL A 146 9.37 18.15 -3.36
CA VAL A 146 9.19 19.56 -3.01
C VAL A 146 9.81 20.40 -4.12
N ILE A 147 8.97 21.12 -4.86
CA ILE A 147 9.41 22.11 -5.85
C ILE A 147 9.40 23.47 -5.17
N GLY A 148 10.57 24.08 -5.01
CA GLY A 148 10.71 25.37 -4.36
C GLY A 148 9.95 26.49 -5.06
N ALA A 149 9.47 27.47 -4.30
CA ALA A 149 8.79 28.65 -4.85
C ALA A 149 9.68 29.39 -5.88
N GLY A 150 9.07 29.84 -6.98
CA GLY A 150 9.74 30.53 -8.08
C GLY A 150 10.70 29.66 -8.91
N SER A 151 10.75 28.35 -8.68
CA SER A 151 11.67 27.46 -9.40
C SER A 151 11.19 27.15 -10.83
N VAL A 152 12.14 26.90 -11.75
CA VAL A 152 11.84 26.50 -13.14
C VAL A 152 12.38 25.09 -13.38
N VAL A 153 11.48 24.11 -13.44
CA VAL A 153 11.81 22.68 -13.61
C VAL A 153 11.74 22.30 -15.09
N ARG A 154 12.81 21.67 -15.59
CA ARG A 154 13.00 21.31 -17.02
C ARG A 154 13.47 19.87 -17.23
N GLY A 155 13.26 19.01 -16.25
CA GLY A 155 13.70 17.62 -16.30
C GLY A 155 13.09 16.81 -15.17
N ASP A 156 13.24 15.48 -15.28
CA ASP A 156 12.70 14.55 -14.30
C ASP A 156 13.25 14.82 -12.89
N VAL A 157 12.40 14.65 -11.88
CA VAL A 157 12.75 14.78 -10.46
C VAL A 157 12.48 13.42 -9.80
N PRO A 158 13.48 12.74 -9.21
CA PRO A 158 13.26 11.48 -8.52
C PRO A 158 12.33 11.64 -7.31
N ASP A 159 11.61 10.58 -6.94
CA ASP A 159 10.76 10.56 -5.74
C ASP A 159 11.50 11.07 -4.49
N TYR A 160 10.77 11.70 -3.57
CA TYR A 160 11.28 12.20 -2.28
C TYR A 160 12.54 13.04 -2.45
N SER A 161 12.46 14.05 -3.33
CA SER A 161 13.54 14.99 -3.62
C SER A 161 13.05 16.43 -3.51
N VAL A 162 13.97 17.32 -3.17
CA VAL A 162 13.74 18.78 -3.10
C VAL A 162 14.52 19.44 -4.22
N VAL A 163 13.88 20.33 -4.97
CA VAL A 163 14.53 21.13 -6.03
C VAL A 163 14.29 22.63 -5.83
N TRP A 164 15.29 23.44 -6.15
CA TRP A 164 15.23 24.90 -6.04
C TRP A 164 15.91 25.61 -7.21
N GLY A 165 15.40 26.78 -7.59
CA GLY A 165 16.09 27.76 -8.42
C GLY A 165 15.68 27.78 -9.89
N VAL A 166 16.43 28.57 -10.68
CA VAL A 166 16.18 28.81 -12.10
C VAL A 166 17.50 28.70 -12.88
N PRO A 167 17.77 27.58 -13.59
CA PRO A 167 16.98 26.36 -13.60
C PRO A 167 17.00 25.64 -12.24
N ALA A 168 15.95 24.89 -11.94
CA ALA A 168 15.81 24.15 -10.70
C ALA A 168 16.90 23.06 -10.61
N LYS A 169 17.57 22.99 -9.46
CA LYS A 169 18.55 21.96 -9.14
C LYS A 169 18.10 21.19 -7.92
N LEU A 170 18.41 19.90 -7.91
CA LEU A 170 18.14 19.02 -6.78
C LEU A 170 19.08 19.37 -5.62
N THR A 171 18.53 19.60 -4.43
CA THR A 171 19.26 20.08 -3.25
C THR A 171 19.22 19.10 -2.08
N GLU A 172 18.14 18.33 -1.97
CA GLU A 172 17.96 17.35 -0.89
C GLU A 172 17.24 16.10 -1.39
N MET A 173 17.52 14.96 -0.77
CA MET A 173 16.84 13.70 -1.01
C MET A 173 16.63 12.95 0.30
N PHE A 174 15.52 12.22 0.42
CA PHE A 174 15.33 11.29 1.52
C PHE A 174 16.24 10.06 1.36
N ASP A 175 17.07 9.77 2.35
CA ASP A 175 17.99 8.62 2.36
C ASP A 175 17.44 7.46 3.19
N THR A 176 17.38 6.25 2.62
CA THR A 176 16.81 5.08 3.30
C THR A 176 17.73 4.47 4.36
N VAL A 177 19.02 4.81 4.36
CA VAL A 177 19.98 4.31 5.36
C VAL A 177 20.08 5.26 6.54
N ALA A 178 20.12 6.57 6.27
CA ALA A 178 20.10 7.59 7.32
C ALA A 178 18.68 7.85 7.88
N GLU A 179 17.64 7.45 7.13
CA GLU A 179 16.22 7.65 7.46
C GLU A 179 15.84 9.13 7.64
N GLU A 180 16.52 10.00 6.90
CA GLU A 180 16.36 11.45 6.96
C GLU A 180 16.59 12.10 5.59
N TRP A 181 16.23 13.37 5.49
CA TRP A 181 16.58 14.19 4.34
C TRP A 181 18.04 14.60 4.43
N ILE A 182 18.82 14.26 3.40
CA ILE A 182 20.21 14.66 3.29
C ILE A 182 20.38 15.67 2.16
N LYS A 183 21.34 16.58 2.32
CA LYS A 183 21.74 17.49 1.24
C LYS A 183 22.52 16.73 0.18
N VAL A 184 22.34 17.13 -1.07
CA VAL A 184 23.10 16.65 -2.21
C VAL A 184 23.43 17.82 -3.12
N GLU A 185 24.67 17.86 -3.61
CA GLU A 185 25.19 18.95 -4.44
C GLU A 185 25.71 18.45 -5.79
N THR A 186 26.06 17.16 -5.87
CA THR A 186 26.69 16.54 -7.05
C THR A 186 25.88 15.37 -7.60
N GLU A 187 26.07 15.06 -8.88
CA GLU A 187 25.46 13.90 -9.54
C GLU A 187 25.88 12.57 -8.89
N GLU A 188 27.09 12.50 -8.32
CA GLU A 188 27.58 11.31 -7.63
C GLU A 188 26.81 11.07 -6.33
N GLU A 189 26.58 12.11 -5.52
CA GLU A 189 25.78 12.02 -4.30
C GLU A 189 24.33 11.64 -4.57
N ILE A 190 23.75 12.18 -5.65
CA ILE A 190 22.40 11.81 -6.11
C ILE A 190 22.36 10.33 -6.51
N ALA A 191 23.32 9.88 -7.33
CA ALA A 191 23.43 8.47 -7.74
C ALA A 191 23.63 7.53 -6.55
N ASP A 192 24.34 7.98 -5.53
CA ASP A 192 24.59 7.26 -4.28
C ASP A 192 23.32 7.09 -3.44
N VAL A 193 22.49 8.13 -3.30
CA VAL A 193 21.17 8.00 -2.64
C VAL A 193 20.28 7.03 -3.40
N LEU A 194 20.19 7.16 -4.72
CA LEU A 194 19.37 6.26 -5.56
C LEU A 194 19.86 4.81 -5.47
N ARG A 195 21.18 4.59 -5.40
CA ARG A 195 21.78 3.28 -5.16
C ARG A 195 21.39 2.72 -3.79
N ARG A 196 21.47 3.52 -2.73
CA ARG A 196 21.07 3.09 -1.38
C ARG A 196 19.58 2.76 -1.30
N ARG A 197 18.71 3.54 -1.94
CA ARG A 197 17.26 3.24 -2.04
C ARG A 197 16.98 1.90 -2.72
N ARG A 198 17.75 1.55 -3.75
CA ARG A 198 17.63 0.26 -4.45
C ARG A 198 18.21 -0.91 -3.64
N ASP A 199 19.35 -0.70 -2.99
CA ASP A 199 20.09 -1.78 -2.33
C ASP A 199 19.63 -2.02 -0.89
N ARG A 200 19.05 -1.01 -0.24
CA ARG A 200 18.40 -1.05 1.08
C ARG A 200 17.15 -0.15 1.08
N PRO A 201 16.05 -0.56 0.44
CA PRO A 201 14.80 0.19 0.46
C PRO A 201 14.26 0.33 1.89
N LEU A 202 13.31 1.23 2.10
CA LEU A 202 12.67 1.35 3.41
C LEU A 202 11.77 0.15 3.68
N LEU A 203 10.97 -0.26 2.68
CA LEU A 203 9.96 -1.30 2.81
C LEU A 203 10.04 -2.31 1.66
N SER A 204 9.97 -3.60 1.99
CA SER A 204 9.74 -4.68 1.03
C SER A 204 8.35 -5.24 1.20
N ILE A 205 7.53 -5.19 0.16
CA ILE A 205 6.24 -5.89 0.12
C ILE A 205 6.52 -7.32 -0.32
N CYS A 206 6.33 -8.26 0.60
CA CYS A 206 6.72 -9.67 0.51
C CYS A 206 5.48 -10.53 0.23
N ILE A 207 5.38 -11.04 -1.00
CA ILE A 207 4.23 -11.78 -1.53
C ILE A 207 4.61 -13.27 -1.69
N PRO A 208 4.31 -14.14 -0.72
CA PRO A 208 4.35 -15.58 -0.94
C PRO A 208 3.19 -15.99 -1.87
N THR A 209 3.45 -16.86 -2.84
CA THR A 209 2.41 -17.34 -3.76
C THR A 209 2.57 -18.82 -4.10
N TYR A 210 1.44 -19.50 -4.33
CA TYR A 210 1.39 -20.88 -4.80
C TYR A 210 0.10 -21.14 -5.58
N ASN A 211 0.21 -21.45 -6.87
CA ASN A 211 -0.91 -21.85 -7.73
C ASN A 211 -2.10 -20.87 -7.75
N ARG A 212 -1.81 -19.57 -7.76
CA ARG A 212 -2.78 -18.47 -7.73
C ARG A 212 -2.44 -17.39 -8.75
N SER A 213 -2.09 -17.79 -9.96
CA SER A 213 -1.60 -16.85 -10.99
C SER A 213 -2.58 -15.69 -11.29
N LYS A 214 -3.88 -15.91 -11.12
CA LYS A 214 -4.92 -14.89 -11.42
C LYS A 214 -4.99 -13.84 -10.33
N GLU A 215 -5.05 -14.28 -9.09
CA GLU A 215 -5.08 -13.44 -7.89
C GLU A 215 -3.78 -12.65 -7.80
N LEU A 216 -2.64 -13.32 -7.97
CA LEU A 216 -1.33 -12.69 -8.02
C LEU A 216 -1.27 -11.57 -9.05
N LYS A 217 -1.84 -11.77 -10.25
CA LYS A 217 -1.90 -10.73 -11.27
C LYS A 217 -2.63 -9.48 -10.76
N VAL A 218 -3.79 -9.65 -10.11
CA VAL A 218 -4.57 -8.54 -9.55
C VAL A 218 -3.83 -7.88 -8.39
N CYS A 219 -3.16 -8.66 -7.53
CA CYS A 219 -2.31 -8.16 -6.47
C CYS A 219 -1.18 -7.27 -7.02
N LEU A 220 -0.45 -7.74 -8.04
CA LEU A 220 0.61 -6.98 -8.70
C LEU A 220 0.09 -5.71 -9.39
N ASP A 221 -1.08 -5.77 -10.04
CA ASP A 221 -1.75 -4.60 -10.63
C ASP A 221 -2.15 -3.56 -9.57
N SER A 222 -2.46 -3.99 -8.35
CA SER A 222 -2.86 -3.09 -7.25
C SER A 222 -1.67 -2.39 -6.59
N VAL A 223 -0.53 -3.08 -6.47
CA VAL A 223 0.62 -2.60 -5.68
C VAL A 223 1.69 -1.91 -6.52
N LEU A 224 2.06 -2.46 -7.68
CA LEU A 224 3.21 -1.97 -8.46
C LEU A 224 3.05 -0.53 -8.96
N PRO A 225 1.86 -0.06 -9.42
CA PRO A 225 1.67 1.34 -9.78
C PRO A 225 1.86 2.32 -8.62
N GLN A 226 1.74 1.84 -7.38
CA GLN A 226 1.95 2.65 -6.18
C GLN A 226 3.43 2.73 -5.78
N THR A 227 4.32 2.00 -6.47
CA THR A 227 5.78 2.00 -6.25
C THR A 227 6.54 2.68 -7.39
N SER A 228 7.84 2.86 -7.23
CA SER A 228 8.71 3.51 -8.21
C SER A 228 10.10 2.88 -8.25
N ILE A 229 10.77 3.02 -9.39
CA ILE A 229 12.16 2.59 -9.56
C ILE A 229 13.05 3.47 -8.70
N ASN A 230 13.93 2.87 -7.89
CA ASN A 230 14.78 3.56 -6.91
C ASN A 230 13.97 4.42 -5.91
N GLY A 231 12.70 4.06 -5.67
CA GLY A 231 11.87 4.63 -4.63
C GLY A 231 12.17 4.03 -3.26
N LEU A 232 11.28 4.27 -2.30
CA LEU A 232 11.43 3.74 -0.93
C LEU A 232 10.99 2.28 -0.80
N ILE A 233 10.41 1.69 -1.84
CA ILE A 233 9.71 0.40 -1.78
C ILE A 233 10.20 -0.53 -2.88
N GLU A 234 10.42 -1.79 -2.52
CA GLU A 234 10.51 -2.90 -3.47
C GLU A 234 9.33 -3.87 -3.29
N VAL A 235 9.04 -4.64 -4.33
CA VAL A 235 8.06 -5.74 -4.28
C VAL A 235 8.80 -7.04 -4.52
N CYS A 236 8.65 -8.00 -3.60
CA CYS A 236 9.29 -9.30 -3.64
C CYS A 236 8.22 -10.39 -3.74
N VAL A 237 8.28 -11.25 -4.75
CA VAL A 237 7.40 -12.42 -4.87
C VAL A 237 8.21 -13.70 -4.66
N SER A 238 7.73 -14.59 -3.78
CA SER A 238 8.27 -15.93 -3.62
C SER A 238 7.28 -16.98 -4.12
N ASP A 239 7.55 -17.51 -5.31
CA ASP A 239 6.80 -18.59 -5.94
C ASP A 239 7.19 -19.94 -5.33
N ASN A 240 6.25 -20.57 -4.64
CA ASN A 240 6.46 -21.81 -3.89
C ASN A 240 6.39 -23.07 -4.80
N ALA A 241 7.13 -23.04 -5.91
CA ALA A 241 7.15 -24.07 -6.94
C ALA A 241 5.80 -24.30 -7.64
N SER A 242 5.07 -23.23 -7.99
CA SER A 242 3.76 -23.32 -8.67
C SER A 242 3.85 -24.06 -10.01
N ASP A 243 2.85 -24.88 -10.33
CA ASP A 243 2.73 -25.61 -11.59
C ASP A 243 1.74 -24.97 -12.59
N ASP A 244 1.13 -23.86 -12.19
CA ASP A 244 0.22 -23.06 -13.01
C ASP A 244 0.93 -21.96 -13.84
N ALA A 245 0.18 -20.95 -14.30
CA ALA A 245 0.70 -19.84 -15.10
C ALA A 245 1.51 -18.80 -14.31
N THR A 246 1.80 -19.01 -13.01
CA THR A 246 2.47 -18.04 -12.14
C THR A 246 3.80 -17.54 -12.70
N SER A 247 4.66 -18.45 -13.19
CA SER A 247 5.94 -18.07 -13.81
C SER A 247 5.79 -17.17 -15.03
N ALA A 248 4.77 -17.43 -15.87
CA ALA A 248 4.49 -16.63 -17.05
C ALA A 248 3.98 -15.23 -16.68
N VAL A 249 3.12 -15.12 -15.65
CA VAL A 249 2.67 -13.84 -15.11
C VAL A 249 3.86 -13.04 -14.61
N LEU A 250 4.69 -13.61 -13.74
CA LEU A 250 5.86 -12.92 -13.17
C LEU A 250 6.83 -12.41 -14.24
N ALA A 251 7.11 -13.19 -15.29
CA ALA A 251 7.96 -12.77 -16.39
C ALA A 251 7.45 -11.49 -17.09
N GLN A 252 6.14 -11.35 -17.26
CA GLN A 252 5.54 -10.15 -17.86
C GLN A 252 5.72 -8.92 -16.97
N TYR A 253 5.56 -9.06 -15.65
CA TYR A 253 5.66 -7.94 -14.72
C TYR A 253 7.10 -7.51 -14.49
N VAL A 254 8.07 -8.42 -14.43
CA VAL A 254 9.50 -8.08 -14.26
C VAL A 254 10.00 -7.21 -15.42
N MET A 255 9.55 -7.45 -16.65
CA MET A 255 9.89 -6.59 -17.79
C MET A 255 9.32 -5.17 -17.66
N LYS A 256 8.15 -5.02 -17.03
CA LYS A 256 7.46 -3.73 -16.88
C LYS A 256 7.90 -2.97 -15.63
N TYR A 257 8.30 -3.68 -14.58
CA TYR A 257 8.60 -3.13 -13.26
C TYR A 257 9.95 -3.67 -12.77
N PRO A 258 11.08 -2.99 -13.09
CA PRO A 258 12.42 -3.42 -12.71
C PRO A 258 12.66 -3.53 -11.19
N GLN A 259 11.81 -2.90 -10.37
CA GLN A 259 11.84 -3.00 -8.91
C GLN A 259 11.13 -4.27 -8.37
N LEU A 260 10.39 -5.01 -9.21
CA LEU A 260 9.83 -6.30 -8.85
C LEU A 260 10.95 -7.35 -8.85
N ARG A 261 11.13 -8.01 -7.70
CA ARG A 261 12.08 -9.11 -7.55
C ARG A 261 11.33 -10.40 -7.29
N THR A 262 11.79 -11.48 -7.89
CA THR A 262 11.11 -12.77 -7.79
C THR A 262 12.11 -13.87 -7.42
N ILE A 263 11.71 -14.77 -6.53
CA ILE A 263 12.36 -16.05 -6.30
C ILE A 263 11.37 -17.18 -6.54
N ARG A 264 11.90 -18.33 -6.94
CA ARG A 264 11.13 -19.55 -7.07
C ARG A 264 11.81 -20.67 -6.30
N GLN A 265 11.05 -21.34 -5.45
CA GLN A 265 11.51 -22.51 -4.70
C GLN A 265 11.64 -23.72 -5.63
N SER A 266 12.57 -24.62 -5.33
CA SER A 266 12.77 -25.85 -6.12
C SER A 266 11.62 -26.85 -5.97
N GLU A 267 10.96 -26.83 -4.81
CA GLU A 267 9.80 -27.63 -4.45
C GLU A 267 8.87 -26.82 -3.56
N ASN A 268 7.65 -27.31 -3.33
CA ASN A 268 6.72 -26.67 -2.40
C ASN A 268 7.17 -26.95 -0.96
N ILE A 269 7.65 -25.92 -0.27
CA ILE A 269 8.19 -25.99 1.11
C ILE A 269 7.13 -25.72 2.20
N GLY A 270 5.88 -25.51 1.80
CA GLY A 270 4.79 -25.05 2.66
C GLY A 270 4.73 -23.54 2.82
N GLY A 271 3.55 -23.01 3.16
CA GLY A 271 3.28 -21.56 3.22
C GLY A 271 4.18 -20.82 4.20
N GLU A 272 4.28 -21.30 5.44
CA GLU A 272 5.06 -20.62 6.50
C GLU A 272 6.56 -20.56 6.17
N ARG A 273 7.14 -21.63 5.61
CA ARG A 273 8.52 -21.59 5.12
C ARG A 273 8.67 -20.61 3.97
N ASN A 274 7.69 -20.54 3.08
CA ASN A 274 7.69 -19.55 2.00
C ASN A 274 7.61 -18.10 2.52
N PHE A 275 6.94 -17.86 3.66
CA PHE A 275 6.94 -16.55 4.34
C PHE A 275 8.36 -16.20 4.82
N VAL A 276 9.04 -17.14 5.47
CA VAL A 276 10.44 -16.96 5.91
C VAL A 276 11.35 -16.67 4.71
N GLU A 277 11.23 -17.43 3.62
CA GLU A 277 12.10 -17.27 2.45
C GLU A 277 11.90 -15.93 1.74
N VAL A 278 10.66 -15.44 1.60
CA VAL A 278 10.43 -14.12 1.00
C VAL A 278 10.98 -12.98 1.87
N VAL A 279 10.89 -13.10 3.20
CA VAL A 279 11.46 -12.13 4.15
C VAL A 279 12.99 -12.14 4.11
N LYS A 280 13.63 -13.32 4.02
CA LYS A 280 15.09 -13.44 3.85
C LYS A 280 15.58 -12.83 2.53
N PHE A 281 14.79 -12.97 1.46
CA PHE A 281 15.13 -12.47 0.13
C PHE A 281 14.95 -10.94 -0.01
N ALA A 282 14.04 -10.37 0.75
CA ALA A 282 13.81 -8.93 0.84
C ALA A 282 15.08 -8.19 1.33
N LYS A 283 15.26 -6.96 0.85
CA LYS A 283 16.36 -6.04 1.20
C LYS A 283 15.92 -4.87 2.07
N GLY A 284 14.61 -4.63 2.15
CA GLY A 284 14.05 -3.48 2.86
C GLY A 284 14.35 -3.53 4.34
N LYS A 285 14.49 -2.37 4.97
CA LYS A 285 14.59 -2.29 6.43
C LYS A 285 13.40 -2.97 7.10
N PHE A 286 12.20 -2.73 6.55
CA PHE A 286 10.97 -3.37 6.98
C PHE A 286 10.49 -4.38 5.93
N ALA A 287 9.93 -5.50 6.38
CA ALA A 287 9.26 -6.48 5.55
C ALA A 287 7.77 -6.49 5.86
N LYS A 288 6.93 -6.29 4.84
CA LYS A 288 5.48 -6.42 4.94
C LYS A 288 5.06 -7.72 4.29
N LEU A 289 4.42 -8.61 5.03
CA LEU A 289 3.75 -9.76 4.42
C LEU A 289 2.50 -9.29 3.66
N GLN A 290 2.22 -9.95 2.53
CA GLN A 290 1.10 -9.62 1.65
C GLN A 290 0.56 -10.89 1.00
N GLY A 291 -0.69 -11.24 1.28
CA GLY A 291 -1.41 -12.29 0.56
C GLY A 291 -1.51 -11.96 -0.92
N ASP A 292 -1.33 -12.98 -1.76
CA ASP A 292 -1.47 -12.86 -3.21
C ASP A 292 -2.93 -12.66 -3.67
N ASP A 293 -3.89 -12.81 -2.75
CA ASP A 293 -5.32 -12.60 -2.91
C ASP A 293 -5.88 -11.35 -2.20
N ASP A 294 -4.99 -10.54 -1.64
CA ASP A 294 -5.28 -9.23 -1.07
C ASP A 294 -4.76 -8.12 -1.99
N TYR A 295 -5.55 -7.07 -2.19
CA TYR A 295 -5.32 -6.02 -3.18
C TYR A 295 -5.29 -4.64 -2.53
N PHE A 296 -4.19 -3.91 -2.69
CA PHE A 296 -4.07 -2.55 -2.17
C PHE A 296 -5.08 -1.61 -2.83
N ILE A 297 -5.78 -0.83 -2.01
CA ILE A 297 -6.53 0.32 -2.55
C ILE A 297 -5.55 1.45 -2.91
N PRO A 298 -5.91 2.36 -3.83
CA PRO A 298 -5.08 3.53 -4.13
C PRO A 298 -4.80 4.36 -2.87
N GLY A 299 -3.53 4.68 -2.61
CA GLY A 299 -3.08 5.53 -1.50
C GLY A 299 -2.76 4.78 -0.20
N ALA A 300 -3.02 3.47 -0.14
CA ALA A 300 -2.82 2.67 1.07
C ALA A 300 -1.35 2.58 1.54
N ILE A 301 -0.38 2.84 0.67
CA ILE A 301 1.05 2.77 1.00
C ILE A 301 1.51 3.94 1.88
N GLN A 302 0.99 5.15 1.67
CA GLN A 302 1.52 6.35 2.33
C GLN A 302 1.38 6.31 3.87
N PRO A 303 0.24 5.92 4.46
CA PRO A 303 0.13 5.81 5.91
C PRO A 303 1.08 4.77 6.52
N ILE A 304 1.40 3.70 5.78
CA ILE A 304 2.38 2.70 6.20
C ILE A 304 3.77 3.34 6.29
N LEU A 305 4.22 4.03 5.23
CA LEU A 305 5.53 4.69 5.23
C LEU A 305 5.65 5.74 6.35
N TYR A 306 4.60 6.54 6.55
CA TYR A 306 4.55 7.51 7.64
C TYR A 306 4.71 6.83 9.00
N ALA A 307 3.95 5.76 9.25
CA ALA A 307 4.02 5.04 10.51
C ALA A 307 5.41 4.42 10.73
N LEU A 308 6.03 3.81 9.71
CA LEU A 308 7.37 3.22 9.83
C LEU A 308 8.47 4.23 10.18
N LEU A 309 8.40 5.44 9.64
CA LEU A 309 9.41 6.49 9.89
C LEU A 309 9.21 7.20 11.22
N TYR A 310 7.95 7.40 11.64
CA TYR A 310 7.63 8.30 12.76
C TYR A 310 7.03 7.59 13.98
N ARG A 311 6.74 6.29 13.90
CA ARG A 311 6.27 5.45 15.00
C ARG A 311 7.28 4.33 15.22
N LYS A 312 8.22 4.56 16.13
CA LYS A 312 9.31 3.63 16.42
C LYS A 312 8.78 2.41 17.19
N SER A 313 8.69 1.27 16.51
CA SER A 313 8.35 -0.04 17.05
C SER A 313 9.04 -1.13 16.21
N ARG A 314 9.09 -2.36 16.71
CA ARG A 314 9.65 -3.51 15.96
C ARG A 314 8.72 -4.04 14.90
N PHE A 315 7.42 -3.79 15.04
CA PHE A 315 6.44 -4.16 14.04
C PHE A 315 5.21 -3.28 14.12
N LEU A 316 4.49 -3.26 13.01
CA LEU A 316 3.25 -2.58 12.80
C LEU A 316 2.21 -3.59 12.31
N LEU A 317 0.98 -3.44 12.80
CA LEU A 317 -0.18 -4.19 12.37
C LEU A 317 -1.21 -3.25 11.75
N ILE A 318 -1.78 -3.66 10.63
CA ILE A 318 -2.92 -2.98 9.99
C ILE A 318 -4.20 -3.67 10.46
N ASP A 319 -5.01 -2.95 11.23
CA ASP A 319 -6.32 -3.44 11.64
C ASP A 319 -7.28 -3.42 10.46
N VAL A 320 -7.64 -4.61 9.98
CA VAL A 320 -8.57 -4.78 8.87
C VAL A 320 -10.04 -4.80 9.30
N LEU A 321 -10.30 -4.81 10.60
CA LEU A 321 -11.65 -4.84 11.18
C LEU A 321 -12.14 -3.43 11.54
N ARG A 322 -11.23 -2.51 11.87
CA ARG A 322 -11.52 -1.13 12.29
C ARG A 322 -10.92 -0.11 11.32
N ASN A 323 -11.71 0.88 10.92
CA ASN A 323 -11.31 1.95 10.01
C ASN A 323 -11.69 3.32 10.56
N ASP A 324 -11.11 3.69 11.71
CA ASP A 324 -11.34 5.01 12.34
C ASP A 324 -10.26 6.05 11.96
N GLY A 325 -9.25 5.65 11.16
CA GLY A 325 -8.19 6.53 10.67
C GLY A 325 -7.10 6.82 11.71
N THR A 326 -7.03 6.06 12.79
CA THR A 326 -6.05 6.29 13.85
C THR A 326 -4.76 5.46 13.70
N VAL A 327 -3.67 6.01 14.24
CA VAL A 327 -2.37 5.36 14.36
C VAL A 327 -1.95 5.41 15.82
N GLU A 328 -1.83 4.25 16.46
CA GLU A 328 -1.52 4.12 17.88
C GLU A 328 -0.21 3.37 18.09
N VAL A 329 0.55 3.75 19.12
CA VAL A 329 1.64 2.92 19.64
C VAL A 329 1.15 2.31 20.94
N LEU A 330 1.12 0.99 20.97
CA LEU A 330 0.62 0.19 22.09
C LEU A 330 1.76 -0.68 22.64
N GLU A 331 1.60 -1.18 23.87
CA GLU A 331 2.67 -1.88 24.57
C GLU A 331 2.22 -3.18 25.22
N GLY A 332 2.99 -4.24 25.03
CA GLY A 332 2.86 -5.52 25.71
C GLY A 332 1.98 -6.56 25.01
N MET A 333 2.24 -7.83 25.32
CA MET A 333 1.54 -8.99 24.73
C MET A 333 0.06 -9.02 25.13
N ASP A 334 -0.26 -8.69 26.38
CA ASP A 334 -1.64 -8.59 26.86
C ASP A 334 -2.46 -7.59 26.02
N ARG A 335 -1.87 -6.44 25.70
CA ARG A 335 -2.52 -5.43 24.83
C ARG A 335 -2.69 -5.94 23.41
N LEU A 336 -1.71 -6.66 22.85
CA LEU A 336 -1.84 -7.27 21.52
C LEU A 336 -3.00 -8.27 21.46
N VAL A 337 -3.10 -9.18 22.43
CA VAL A 337 -4.20 -10.17 22.52
C VAL A 337 -5.56 -9.47 22.65
N THR A 338 -5.69 -8.53 23.59
CA THR A 338 -6.97 -7.86 23.84
C THR A 338 -7.46 -7.00 22.68
N GLU A 339 -6.54 -6.41 21.89
CA GLU A 339 -6.89 -5.55 20.77
C GLU A 339 -7.21 -6.31 19.48
N LEU A 340 -6.49 -7.40 19.19
CA LEU A 340 -6.55 -8.06 17.89
C LEU A 340 -6.93 -9.53 17.96
N SER A 341 -6.69 -10.22 19.08
CA SER A 341 -6.88 -11.67 19.18
C SER A 341 -6.17 -12.35 17.98
N ILE A 342 -6.78 -13.40 17.42
CA ILE A 342 -6.28 -14.13 16.26
C ILE A 342 -6.23 -13.28 14.97
N ALA A 343 -6.88 -12.11 14.93
CA ALA A 343 -6.80 -11.22 13.76
C ALA A 343 -5.39 -10.67 13.53
N SER A 344 -4.52 -10.68 14.56
CA SER A 344 -3.08 -10.40 14.43
C SER A 344 -2.36 -11.39 13.50
N GLY A 345 -2.97 -12.56 13.22
CA GLY A 345 -2.51 -13.55 12.27
C GLY A 345 -2.87 -13.26 10.81
N PHE A 346 -3.58 -12.17 10.50
CA PHE A 346 -3.87 -11.83 9.11
C PHE A 346 -2.59 -11.36 8.40
N ILE A 347 -2.01 -12.17 7.51
CA ILE A 347 -0.66 -11.93 6.98
C ILE A 347 -0.50 -10.55 6.33
N SER A 348 -1.51 -10.05 5.61
CA SER A 348 -1.44 -8.75 4.95
C SER A 348 -1.46 -7.56 5.92
N SER A 349 -1.77 -7.80 7.20
CA SER A 349 -1.67 -6.78 8.24
C SER A 349 -0.25 -6.54 8.72
N ILE A 350 0.68 -7.47 8.49
CA ILE A 350 1.94 -7.55 9.23
C ILE A 350 3.05 -6.80 8.51
N VAL A 351 3.67 -5.87 9.22
CA VAL A 351 4.92 -5.22 8.83
C VAL A 351 5.92 -5.32 9.97
N VAL A 352 7.11 -5.85 9.72
CA VAL A 352 8.13 -6.11 10.76
C VAL A 352 9.46 -5.45 10.41
N ASP A 353 10.23 -5.05 11.41
CA ASP A 353 11.66 -4.78 11.29
C ASP A 353 12.34 -6.08 10.85
N ARG A 354 12.85 -6.10 9.62
CA ARG A 354 13.35 -7.31 8.97
C ARG A 354 14.59 -7.84 9.69
N GLU A 355 15.49 -6.95 10.11
CA GLU A 355 16.73 -7.36 10.77
C GLU A 355 16.46 -7.90 12.17
N ALA A 356 15.56 -7.24 12.92
CA ALA A 356 15.13 -7.75 14.23
C ALA A 356 14.46 -9.13 14.11
N LEU A 357 13.59 -9.31 13.11
CA LEU A 357 12.94 -10.60 12.86
C LEU A 357 13.97 -11.69 12.53
N LEU A 358 14.88 -11.42 11.60
CA LEU A 358 15.88 -12.40 11.17
C LEU A 358 16.94 -12.69 12.24
N SER A 359 17.08 -11.83 13.26
CA SER A 359 17.95 -12.08 14.42
C SER A 359 17.32 -12.96 15.51
N LEU A 360 16.02 -13.29 15.41
CA LEU A 360 15.38 -14.19 16.36
C LEU A 360 16.05 -15.59 16.33
N PRO A 361 16.37 -16.18 17.50
CA PRO A 361 17.08 -17.45 17.56
C PRO A 361 16.27 -18.64 17.02
N GLU A 362 14.93 -18.55 17.04
CA GLU A 362 14.03 -19.64 16.66
C GLU A 362 12.96 -19.18 15.65
N LEU A 363 13.38 -18.50 14.57
CA LEU A 363 12.49 -17.98 13.51
C LEU A 363 11.47 -19.01 12.99
N ASP A 364 11.89 -20.27 12.88
CA ASP A 364 11.08 -21.38 12.35
C ASP A 364 10.18 -22.07 13.41
N ARG A 365 10.17 -21.59 14.66
CA ARG A 365 9.36 -22.18 15.74
C ARG A 365 7.87 -22.07 15.40
N PHE A 366 7.11 -23.14 15.60
CA PHE A 366 5.69 -23.24 15.22
C PHE A 366 5.41 -23.34 13.72
N ILE A 367 6.41 -23.51 12.85
CA ILE A 367 6.12 -23.98 11.48
C ILE A 367 5.38 -25.34 11.56
N GLY A 368 4.26 -25.43 10.84
CA GLY A 368 3.28 -26.51 10.91
C GLY A 368 1.95 -26.07 11.52
N THR A 369 1.90 -24.92 12.22
CA THR A 369 0.68 -24.37 12.82
C THR A 369 -0.17 -23.53 11.86
N SER A 370 0.37 -23.20 10.68
CA SER A 370 -0.16 -22.17 9.76
C SER A 370 -0.12 -20.74 10.30
N LEU A 371 0.45 -20.53 11.49
CA LEU A 371 0.46 -19.26 12.23
C LEU A 371 1.85 -18.91 12.80
N ASN A 372 2.93 -19.49 12.28
CA ASN A 372 4.32 -19.16 12.67
C ASN A 372 4.60 -17.64 12.70
N HIS A 373 4.00 -16.86 11.79
CA HIS A 373 4.14 -15.41 11.79
C HIS A 373 3.52 -14.71 13.00
N ILE A 374 2.56 -15.32 13.72
CA ILE A 374 2.09 -14.81 15.01
C ILE A 374 3.22 -14.94 16.05
N TYR A 375 3.90 -16.08 16.11
CA TYR A 375 5.04 -16.26 17.01
C TYR A 375 6.09 -15.16 16.83
N TRP A 376 6.37 -14.73 15.59
CA TRP A 376 7.29 -13.62 15.32
C TRP A 376 6.90 -12.34 16.07
N LEU A 377 5.62 -11.97 16.07
CA LEU A 377 5.13 -10.75 16.71
C LEU A 377 5.41 -10.78 18.21
N TYR A 378 5.07 -11.88 18.88
CA TYR A 378 5.27 -12.03 20.31
C TYR A 378 6.75 -12.17 20.68
N ALA A 379 7.56 -12.85 19.87
CA ALA A 379 9.00 -12.92 20.08
C ALA A 379 9.66 -11.53 19.96
N LEU A 380 9.23 -10.70 19.00
CA LEU A 380 9.67 -9.31 18.90
C LEU A 380 9.22 -8.47 20.12
N LEU A 381 8.06 -8.75 20.71
CA LEU A 381 7.59 -8.11 21.94
C LEU A 381 8.42 -8.47 23.19
N GLU A 382 9.12 -9.61 23.20
CA GLU A 382 10.10 -9.92 24.27
C GLU A 382 11.31 -8.97 24.24
N GLU A 383 11.68 -8.46 23.05
CA GLU A 383 12.81 -7.53 22.87
C GLU A 383 12.42 -6.05 23.03
N ASP A 384 11.27 -5.66 22.45
CA ASP A 384 10.70 -4.31 22.56
C ASP A 384 9.18 -4.43 22.73
N PRO A 385 8.60 -4.03 23.87
CA PRO A 385 7.18 -4.23 24.11
C PRO A 385 6.28 -3.37 23.21
N ARG A 386 6.84 -2.43 22.43
CA ARG A 386 6.05 -1.51 21.59
C ARG A 386 5.72 -2.09 20.24
N PHE A 387 4.47 -1.91 19.83
CA PHE A 387 4.00 -2.15 18.47
C PHE A 387 3.13 -0.99 17.98
N THR A 388 3.02 -0.82 16.66
CA THR A 388 2.16 0.19 16.06
C THR A 388 0.91 -0.43 15.49
N LEU A 389 -0.26 0.16 15.76
CA LEU A 389 -1.55 -0.28 15.22
C LEU A 389 -2.11 0.78 14.28
N LEU A 390 -2.41 0.38 13.05
CA LEU A 390 -2.91 1.22 11.97
C LEU A 390 -4.36 0.85 11.66
N LYS A 391 -5.33 1.70 12.00
CA LYS A 391 -6.77 1.42 11.83
C LYS A 391 -7.31 2.06 10.56
N PHE A 392 -6.86 1.54 9.41
CA PHE A 392 -7.23 2.03 8.08
C PHE A 392 -7.70 0.88 7.18
N SER A 393 -8.75 1.12 6.41
CA SER A 393 -9.11 0.24 5.30
C SER A 393 -8.08 0.40 4.19
N MET A 394 -7.24 -0.61 4.00
CA MET A 394 -6.12 -0.59 3.03
C MET A 394 -6.25 -1.62 1.92
N PHE A 395 -7.16 -2.60 2.07
CA PHE A 395 -7.24 -3.76 1.20
C PHE A 395 -8.67 -4.02 0.73
N SER A 396 -8.78 -4.48 -0.52
CA SER A 396 -9.87 -5.35 -0.97
C SER A 396 -9.33 -6.77 -1.12
N TYR A 397 -10.20 -7.78 -1.20
CA TYR A 397 -9.78 -9.18 -1.18
C TYR A 397 -10.63 -10.06 -2.11
N ALA A 398 -10.05 -11.16 -2.57
CA ALA A 398 -10.67 -12.07 -3.55
C ALA A 398 -11.82 -12.93 -2.98
N PHE A 399 -12.05 -12.91 -1.66
CA PHE A 399 -12.96 -13.82 -0.94
C PHE A 399 -12.70 -15.30 -1.24
N ASN A 400 -11.43 -15.71 -1.25
CA ASN A 400 -11.10 -17.11 -1.48
C ASN A 400 -11.62 -17.98 -0.33
N ALA A 401 -12.31 -19.07 -0.69
CA ALA A 401 -12.59 -20.11 0.27
C ALA A 401 -11.27 -20.71 0.76
N PRO A 402 -11.07 -20.86 2.08
CA PRO A 402 -9.91 -21.59 2.61
C PRO A 402 -9.83 -22.98 1.94
N ARG A 403 -8.67 -23.58 1.71
CA ARG A 403 -8.58 -24.97 1.19
C ARG A 403 -7.41 -25.69 1.83
N GLY A 404 -7.61 -26.96 2.19
CA GLY A 404 -6.53 -27.88 2.53
C GLY A 404 -5.82 -27.63 3.88
N TYR A 405 -6.46 -26.96 4.84
CA TYR A 405 -5.96 -26.89 6.22
C TYR A 405 -7.00 -27.38 7.22
N ASN A 406 -6.54 -28.01 8.31
CA ASN A 406 -7.40 -28.40 9.41
C ASN A 406 -7.72 -27.14 10.25
N TYR A 407 -8.99 -26.76 10.24
CA TYR A 407 -9.44 -25.53 10.89
C TYR A 407 -9.23 -25.54 12.40
N GLY A 408 -9.50 -26.66 13.07
CA GLY A 408 -9.26 -26.80 14.50
C GLY A 408 -7.78 -26.66 14.81
N ASP A 409 -6.94 -27.36 14.05
CA ASP A 409 -5.48 -27.31 14.22
C ASP A 409 -4.94 -25.89 14.06
N ALA A 410 -5.37 -25.13 13.06
CA ALA A 410 -4.88 -23.77 12.85
C ALA A 410 -5.51 -22.76 13.83
N ALA A 411 -6.84 -22.71 13.90
CA ALA A 411 -7.56 -21.65 14.60
C ALA A 411 -7.61 -21.84 16.13
N ILE A 412 -7.46 -23.07 16.61
CA ILE A 412 -7.47 -23.39 18.05
C ILE A 412 -6.06 -23.82 18.47
N ARG A 413 -5.60 -25.01 18.05
CA ARG A 413 -4.36 -25.59 18.58
C ARG A 413 -3.17 -24.69 18.33
N GLY A 414 -2.91 -24.36 17.07
CA GLY A 414 -1.76 -23.55 16.65
C GLY A 414 -1.72 -22.20 17.35
N TYR A 415 -2.83 -21.46 17.33
CA TYR A 415 -2.90 -20.15 17.98
C TYR A 415 -2.73 -20.23 19.51
N LEU A 416 -3.46 -21.12 20.19
CA LEU A 416 -3.40 -21.24 21.64
C LEU A 416 -2.06 -21.80 22.13
N GLU A 417 -1.43 -22.72 21.41
CA GLU A 417 -0.09 -23.21 21.74
C GLU A 417 0.97 -22.11 21.62
N ILE A 418 0.87 -21.25 20.60
CA ILE A 418 1.73 -20.07 20.47
C ILE A 418 1.53 -19.15 21.68
N LEU A 419 0.29 -18.79 22.04
CA LEU A 419 0.05 -17.93 23.19
C LEU A 419 0.53 -18.57 24.49
N ARG A 420 0.24 -19.85 24.70
CA ARG A 420 0.64 -20.60 25.90
C ARG A 420 2.16 -20.58 26.08
N TYR A 421 2.92 -20.64 24.99
CA TYR A 421 4.38 -20.53 25.04
C TYR A 421 4.86 -19.19 25.64
N PHE A 422 4.12 -18.10 25.42
CA PHE A 422 4.46 -16.77 25.95
C PHE A 422 3.88 -16.46 27.33
N VAL A 423 3.03 -17.34 27.88
CA VAL A 423 2.55 -17.22 29.26
C VAL A 423 3.73 -17.25 30.23
N GLY A 424 3.84 -16.23 31.06
CA GLY A 424 4.98 -16.06 31.99
C GLY A 424 6.26 -15.52 31.32
N ARG A 425 6.23 -15.24 30.01
CA ARG A 425 7.30 -14.59 29.24
C ARG A 425 6.94 -13.16 28.79
N GLY A 426 5.76 -12.68 29.19
CA GLY A 426 5.24 -11.37 28.82
C GLY A 426 3.72 -11.37 28.66
N LEU A 427 3.13 -12.52 28.35
CA LEU A 427 1.68 -12.74 28.37
C LEU A 427 1.25 -13.21 29.76
N SER A 428 0.18 -12.62 30.29
CA SER A 428 -0.37 -13.00 31.59
C SER A 428 -1.35 -14.19 31.49
N GLU A 429 -1.36 -15.05 32.53
CA GLU A 429 -2.30 -16.17 32.62
C GLU A 429 -3.77 -15.73 32.52
N PRO A 430 -4.22 -14.65 33.20
CA PRO A 430 -5.61 -14.20 33.08
C PRO A 430 -6.00 -13.83 31.65
N VAL A 431 -5.13 -13.11 30.92
CA VAL A 431 -5.42 -12.72 29.53
C VAL A 431 -5.45 -13.94 28.61
N TYR A 432 -4.55 -14.91 28.80
CA TYR A 432 -4.60 -16.17 28.06
C TYR A 432 -5.91 -16.94 28.30
N VAL A 433 -6.35 -17.04 29.56
CA VAL A 433 -7.59 -17.75 29.92
C VAL A 433 -8.81 -17.04 29.34
N ASP A 434 -8.86 -15.70 29.42
CA ASP A 434 -9.94 -14.91 28.84
C ASP A 434 -9.97 -15.05 27.31
N GLU A 435 -8.80 -15.05 26.67
CA GLU A 435 -8.66 -15.18 25.22
C GLU A 435 -9.22 -16.49 24.68
N LYS A 436 -9.12 -17.59 25.43
CA LYS A 436 -9.73 -18.88 25.02
C LYS A 436 -11.22 -18.73 24.73
N LYS A 437 -11.96 -17.99 25.57
CA LYS A 437 -13.39 -17.74 25.37
C LYS A 437 -13.63 -16.72 24.26
N VAL A 438 -12.85 -15.63 24.22
CA VAL A 438 -12.95 -14.59 23.18
C VAL A 438 -12.74 -15.18 21.78
N LEU A 439 -11.74 -16.06 21.63
CA LEU A 439 -11.44 -16.79 20.40
C LEU A 439 -12.64 -17.62 19.93
N LEU A 440 -13.32 -18.31 20.86
CA LEU A 440 -14.52 -19.09 20.52
C LEU A 440 -15.65 -18.21 20.00
N ASP A 441 -15.98 -17.17 20.77
CA ASP A 441 -17.13 -16.30 20.52
C ASP A 441 -16.95 -15.45 19.26
N ARG A 442 -15.74 -14.92 19.04
CA ARG A 442 -15.50 -13.92 17.99
C ARG A 442 -14.98 -14.51 16.69
N PHE A 443 -14.37 -15.70 16.72
CA PHE A 443 -13.72 -16.27 15.55
C PHE A 443 -14.13 -17.72 15.29
N VAL A 444 -13.93 -18.62 16.26
CA VAL A 444 -14.02 -20.06 16.00
C VAL A 444 -15.42 -20.47 15.56
N LEU A 445 -16.45 -20.13 16.36
CA LEU A 445 -17.83 -20.51 16.07
C LEU A 445 -18.41 -19.77 14.85
N PRO A 446 -18.30 -18.43 14.72
CA PRO A 446 -18.87 -17.73 13.55
C PRO A 446 -18.27 -18.20 12.23
N ARG A 447 -16.98 -18.51 12.20
CA ARG A 447 -16.31 -19.01 11.00
C ARG A 447 -16.65 -20.47 10.72
N LEU A 448 -16.84 -21.31 11.75
CA LEU A 448 -17.35 -22.68 11.59
C LEU A 448 -18.75 -22.68 10.96
N GLU A 449 -19.65 -21.83 11.45
CA GLU A 449 -20.99 -21.65 10.87
C GLU A 449 -20.92 -21.25 9.40
N MET A 450 -20.13 -20.21 9.09
CA MET A 450 -19.91 -19.75 7.72
C MET A 450 -19.36 -20.87 6.81
N MET A 451 -18.40 -21.67 7.28
CA MET A 451 -17.83 -22.79 6.51
C MET A 451 -18.89 -23.86 6.17
N ILE A 452 -19.78 -24.17 7.11
CA ILE A 452 -20.89 -25.10 6.89
C ILE A 452 -21.92 -24.53 5.93
N GLU A 453 -22.26 -23.24 6.05
CA GLU A 453 -23.19 -22.57 5.15
C GLU A 453 -22.75 -22.60 3.69
N VAL A 454 -21.45 -22.46 3.43
CA VAL A 454 -20.87 -22.51 2.07
C VAL A 454 -20.52 -23.91 1.58
N GLY A 455 -20.81 -24.96 2.38
CA GLY A 455 -20.58 -26.36 2.00
C GLY A 455 -19.11 -26.76 1.97
N PHE A 456 -18.32 -26.26 2.92
CA PHE A 456 -16.90 -26.55 3.00
C PHE A 456 -16.63 -27.99 3.46
N GLU A 457 -15.70 -28.69 2.78
CA GLU A 457 -15.27 -30.03 3.20
C GLU A 457 -14.43 -29.91 4.49
N PHE A 458 -14.89 -30.55 5.56
CA PHE A 458 -14.40 -30.29 6.91
C PHE A 458 -14.30 -31.58 7.72
N ASP A 459 -13.17 -31.77 8.41
CA ASP A 459 -12.97 -32.88 9.34
C ASP A 459 -13.60 -32.57 10.70
N PHE A 460 -14.83 -33.04 10.89
CA PHE A 460 -15.59 -32.81 12.11
C PHE A 460 -15.00 -33.55 13.32
N GLU A 461 -14.54 -34.78 13.13
CA GLU A 461 -13.98 -35.59 14.21
C GLU A 461 -12.65 -35.00 14.68
N GLY A 462 -11.78 -34.61 13.75
CA GLY A 462 -10.53 -33.91 14.05
C GLY A 462 -10.78 -32.58 14.76
N PHE A 463 -11.76 -31.79 14.31
CA PHE A 463 -12.11 -30.54 14.98
C PHE A 463 -12.61 -30.75 16.41
N GLU A 464 -13.54 -31.68 16.64
CA GLU A 464 -14.08 -31.93 17.98
C GLU A 464 -12.98 -32.45 18.92
N ALA A 465 -12.05 -33.26 18.43
CA ALA A 465 -10.89 -33.71 19.18
C ALA A 465 -9.99 -32.55 19.61
N VAL A 466 -9.64 -31.63 18.69
CA VAL A 466 -8.86 -30.42 18.99
C VAL A 466 -9.62 -29.54 20.00
N PHE A 467 -10.91 -29.34 19.77
CA PHE A 467 -11.74 -28.55 20.68
C PHE A 467 -11.75 -29.14 22.09
N THR A 468 -11.91 -30.46 22.23
CA THR A 468 -11.90 -31.14 23.52
C THR A 468 -10.54 -30.99 24.20
N GLU A 469 -9.45 -31.25 23.49
CA GLU A 469 -8.07 -31.12 23.99
C GLU A 469 -7.80 -29.76 24.64
N HIS A 470 -8.27 -28.68 24.03
CA HIS A 470 -7.99 -27.34 24.51
C HIS A 470 -9.03 -26.80 25.50
N TYR A 471 -10.26 -27.29 25.49
CA TYR A 471 -11.36 -26.69 26.26
C TYR A 471 -11.95 -27.57 27.34
N GLU A 472 -11.67 -28.88 27.45
CA GLU A 472 -12.35 -29.79 28.39
C GLU A 472 -12.33 -29.37 29.86
N MET A 473 -11.28 -28.63 30.27
CA MET A 473 -11.10 -28.14 31.64
C MET A 473 -11.79 -26.78 31.90
N GLU A 474 -12.36 -26.15 30.88
CA GLU A 474 -13.03 -24.85 30.98
C GLU A 474 -14.46 -25.00 31.52
N PRO A 475 -14.93 -24.09 32.39
CA PRO A 475 -16.25 -24.21 33.01
C PRO A 475 -17.42 -24.14 32.01
N TYR A 476 -17.19 -23.51 30.85
CA TYR A 476 -18.16 -23.36 29.77
C TYR A 476 -18.09 -24.48 28.71
N TYR A 477 -17.17 -25.45 28.84
CA TYR A 477 -16.98 -26.51 27.85
C TYR A 477 -18.26 -27.27 27.45
N PRO A 478 -19.12 -27.73 28.39
CA PRO A 478 -20.32 -28.49 28.01
C PRO A 478 -21.29 -27.71 27.13
N GLU A 479 -21.40 -26.39 27.37
CA GLU A 479 -22.25 -25.48 26.59
C GLU A 479 -21.71 -25.31 25.17
N TYR A 480 -20.42 -25.00 25.03
CA TYR A 480 -19.81 -24.78 23.72
C TYR A 480 -19.65 -26.07 22.91
N LEU A 481 -19.43 -27.23 23.55
CA LEU A 481 -19.43 -28.51 22.84
C LEU A 481 -20.81 -28.82 22.25
N ALA A 482 -21.88 -28.53 22.99
CA ALA A 482 -23.24 -28.68 22.49
C ALA A 482 -23.49 -27.76 21.29
N GLU A 483 -22.96 -26.53 21.34
CA GLU A 483 -23.07 -25.57 20.25
C GLU A 483 -22.26 -25.98 19.01
N VAL A 484 -21.02 -26.41 19.17
CA VAL A 484 -20.19 -26.98 18.08
C VAL A 484 -20.95 -28.13 17.40
N ARG A 485 -21.48 -29.09 18.18
CA ARG A 485 -22.24 -30.21 17.63
C ARG A 485 -23.54 -29.77 16.96
N ARG A 486 -24.23 -28.74 17.48
CA ARG A 486 -25.42 -28.14 16.84
C ARG A 486 -25.06 -27.58 15.47
N ILE A 487 -23.99 -26.79 15.39
CA ILE A 487 -23.51 -26.18 14.15
C ILE A 487 -23.15 -27.27 13.13
N ILE A 488 -22.36 -28.26 13.54
CA ILE A 488 -21.95 -29.39 12.70
C ILE A 488 -23.16 -30.17 12.18
N ALA A 489 -24.17 -30.41 13.02
CA ALA A 489 -25.38 -31.14 12.63
C ALA A 489 -26.22 -30.43 11.55
N LEU A 490 -26.04 -29.12 11.32
CA LEU A 490 -26.68 -28.40 10.22
C LEU A 490 -26.26 -28.92 8.83
N THR A 491 -25.14 -29.65 8.74
CA THR A 491 -24.71 -30.30 7.49
C THR A 491 -25.58 -31.49 7.10
N GLY A 492 -26.20 -32.19 8.05
CA GLY A 492 -27.00 -33.40 7.80
C GLY A 492 -28.40 -33.15 7.21
N ASN A 493 -28.80 -31.88 7.05
CA ASN A 493 -30.09 -31.47 6.47
C ASN A 493 -29.95 -30.88 5.05
N ARG A 494 -28.81 -31.05 4.37
CA ARG A 494 -28.58 -30.61 2.99
C ARG A 494 -28.24 -31.75 2.04
#